data_AF-A0A948RVQ1-F1
#
_entry.id   AF-A0A948RVQ1-F1
#
_cell.length_a   1.000
_cell.length_b   1.000
_cell.length_c   1.000
_cell.angle_alpha   90.00
_cell.angle_beta   90.00
_cell.angle_gamma   90.00
#
_symmetry.space_group_name_H-M   'P 1'
#
loop_
_entity.id
_entity.type
_entity.pdbx_description
1 polymer ?
#
loop_
_entity_poly.entity_id
_entity_poly.type
_entity_poly.pdbx_seq_one_letter_code
_entity_poly.pdbx_strand_id
1 'polypeptide(L)'
;MTVLCPRCGASFNPSLFTFGIRIRCDCGELVDTSHRVTANTQPQSRGGVVLHVQTTKNPHPELRERLKDVARHALMTEEHNIQEMGALADHVSFLIMSTDYPAVDIEAERRKARNRCEELFPDRVYLFDMIYGSRFRRLWEQFRAEPKMT
;
A
#
# COMPACT_ATOMS: atom_id res chain seq x y z
N MET A 1 1.37 28.59 -8.91
CA MET A 1 2.31 27.84 -9.79
C MET A 1 1.47 27.18 -10.86
N THR A 2 1.85 27.30 -12.13
CA THR A 2 1.07 26.77 -13.26
C THR A 2 1.98 25.89 -14.09
N VAL A 3 1.55 24.66 -14.36
CA VAL A 3 2.27 23.74 -15.24
C VAL A 3 1.65 23.82 -16.62
N LEU A 4 2.48 23.98 -17.65
CA LEU A 4 2.04 24.02 -19.04
C LEU A 4 2.26 22.67 -19.70
N CYS A 5 1.30 22.24 -20.53
CA CYS A 5 1.51 21.10 -21.40
C CYS A 5 2.61 21.44 -22.44
N PRO A 6 3.68 20.64 -22.56
CA PRO A 6 4.76 20.91 -23.52
C PRO A 6 4.31 20.74 -24.97
N ARG A 7 3.16 20.09 -25.21
CA ARG A 7 2.65 19.78 -26.54
C ARG A 7 1.64 20.79 -27.07
N CYS A 8 0.73 21.28 -26.24
CA CYS A 8 -0.33 22.21 -26.68
C CYS A 8 -0.36 23.54 -25.92
N GLY A 9 0.48 23.73 -24.89
CA GLY A 9 0.52 24.96 -24.11
C GLY A 9 -0.63 25.15 -23.12
N ALA A 10 -1.55 24.18 -22.99
CA ALA A 10 -2.63 24.23 -22.02
C ALA A 10 -2.09 24.40 -20.59
N SER A 11 -2.75 25.22 -19.78
CA SER A 11 -2.31 25.57 -18.43
C SER A 11 -3.08 24.80 -17.37
N PHE A 12 -2.35 24.23 -16.41
CA PHE A 12 -2.89 23.43 -15.32
C PHE A 12 -2.47 24.05 -13.99
N ASN A 13 -3.42 24.19 -13.07
CA ASN A 13 -3.17 24.68 -11.72
C ASN A 13 -3.06 23.49 -10.74
N PRO A 14 -1.84 23.01 -10.41
CA PRO A 14 -1.63 21.88 -9.50
C PRO A 14 -2.04 22.17 -8.04
N SER A 15 -2.45 23.38 -7.68
CA SER A 15 -2.90 23.71 -6.31
C SER A 15 -4.14 22.94 -5.84
N LEU A 16 -4.82 22.22 -6.74
CA LEU A 16 -6.00 21.41 -6.45
C LEU A 16 -5.70 19.92 -6.25
N PHE A 17 -4.44 19.49 -6.40
CA PHE A 17 -4.08 18.06 -6.36
C PHE A 17 -2.75 17.84 -5.64
N THR A 18 -2.71 16.82 -4.78
CA THR A 18 -1.52 16.42 -4.00
C THR A 18 -0.31 16.20 -4.92
N PHE A 19 0.85 16.71 -4.51
CA PHE A 19 2.11 16.60 -5.27
C PHE A 19 2.43 15.15 -5.66
N GLY A 20 2.84 14.92 -6.91
CA GLY A 20 3.24 13.60 -7.43
C GLY A 20 2.25 12.94 -8.41
N ILE A 21 1.22 13.66 -8.87
CA ILE A 21 0.24 13.16 -9.83
C ILE A 21 0.65 13.53 -11.26
N ARG A 22 0.55 12.57 -12.18
CA ARG A 22 0.62 12.82 -13.63
C ARG A 22 -0.77 13.17 -14.16
N ILE A 23 -0.91 14.34 -14.77
CA ILE A 23 -2.16 14.83 -15.34
C ILE A 23 -2.19 14.47 -16.83
N ARG A 24 -3.29 13.87 -17.29
CA ARG A 24 -3.50 13.65 -18.73
C ARG A 24 -4.13 14.90 -19.34
N CYS A 25 -3.42 15.55 -20.25
CA CYS A 25 -3.96 16.66 -21.03
C CYS A 25 -4.89 16.12 -22.12
N ASP A 26 -5.89 16.91 -22.55
CA ASP A 26 -6.83 16.56 -23.62
C ASP A 26 -6.13 16.31 -24.97
N CYS A 27 -4.93 16.87 -25.18
CA CYS A 27 -4.11 16.53 -26.34
C CYS A 27 -3.47 15.12 -26.28
N GLY A 28 -3.69 14.39 -25.18
CA GLY A 28 -3.19 13.05 -24.92
C GLY A 28 -1.84 12.99 -24.19
N GLU A 29 -1.17 14.12 -23.97
CA GLU A 29 0.13 14.19 -23.31
C GLU A 29 0.02 14.05 -21.79
N LEU A 30 0.97 13.38 -21.15
CA LEU A 30 1.04 13.27 -19.69
C LEU A 30 1.97 14.35 -19.14
N VAL A 31 1.41 15.22 -18.30
CA VAL A 31 2.10 16.32 -17.64
C VAL A 31 2.48 15.88 -16.23
N ASP A 32 3.77 15.79 -15.96
CA ASP A 32 4.28 15.48 -14.63
C ASP A 32 4.34 16.75 -13.77
N THR A 33 3.71 16.72 -12.61
CA THR A 33 3.65 17.86 -11.67
C THR A 33 4.77 17.84 -10.63
N SER A 34 5.68 16.85 -10.68
CA SER A 34 6.87 16.84 -9.84
C SER A 34 7.80 17.99 -10.25
N HIS A 35 8.16 18.83 -9.27
CA HIS A 35 9.06 19.97 -9.46
C HIS A 35 10.34 19.56 -10.21
N ARG A 36 10.45 19.96 -11.48
CA ARG A 36 11.74 20.14 -12.13
C ARG A 36 11.90 21.61 -12.48
N VAL A 37 12.65 22.30 -11.63
CA VAL A 37 13.35 23.53 -12.02
C VAL A 37 14.18 23.19 -13.25
N THR A 38 13.78 23.71 -14.42
CA THR A 38 14.55 23.62 -15.65
C THR A 38 15.70 24.64 -15.58
N ALA A 39 16.80 24.27 -14.92
CA ALA A 39 18.08 24.91 -15.17
C ALA A 39 18.61 24.37 -16.50
N ASN A 40 18.44 25.17 -17.54
CA ASN A 40 19.03 25.01 -18.86
C ASN A 40 20.54 24.75 -18.72
N THR A 41 20.98 23.51 -18.87
CA THR A 41 22.40 23.17 -18.94
C THR A 41 22.61 22.28 -20.15
N GLN A 42 23.14 22.89 -21.20
CA GLN A 42 23.61 22.24 -22.41
C GLN A 42 24.97 21.60 -22.08
N PRO A 43 25.17 20.27 -22.20
CA PRO A 43 26.49 19.68 -22.04
C PRO A 43 27.14 19.48 -23.41
N GLN A 44 28.20 20.25 -23.67
CA GLN A 44 29.13 19.97 -24.75
C GLN A 44 30.13 18.89 -24.29
N SER A 45 30.22 17.81 -25.08
CA SER A 45 31.35 16.88 -25.29
C SER A 45 32.02 16.18 -24.09
N ARG A 46 31.99 14.84 -24.09
CA ARG A 46 33.18 13.93 -24.17
C ARG A 46 32.76 12.45 -23.94
N GLY A 47 32.89 11.62 -24.98
CA GLY A 47 33.24 10.19 -24.88
C GLY A 47 32.34 9.20 -24.12
N GLY A 48 31.08 9.53 -23.79
CA GLY A 48 30.15 8.57 -23.18
C GLY A 48 29.33 7.84 -24.25
N VAL A 49 29.35 6.50 -24.23
CA VAL A 49 28.38 5.70 -25.00
C VAL A 49 27.00 6.01 -24.42
N VAL A 50 26.20 6.79 -25.16
CA VAL A 50 24.79 7.00 -24.84
C VAL A 50 24.06 5.72 -25.22
N LEU A 51 23.87 4.83 -24.26
CA LEU A 51 22.92 3.72 -24.39
C LEU A 51 21.51 4.34 -24.43
N HIS A 52 21.03 4.59 -25.64
CA HIS A 52 19.62 4.83 -25.87
C HIS A 52 18.86 3.54 -25.57
N VAL A 53 18.41 3.39 -24.32
CA VAL A 53 17.45 2.36 -23.94
C VAL A 53 16.16 2.68 -24.68
N GLN A 54 15.91 1.96 -25.77
CA GLN A 54 14.64 1.98 -26.46
C GLN A 54 13.62 1.29 -25.54
N THR A 55 12.97 2.06 -24.66
CA THR A 55 11.80 1.57 -23.94
C THR A 55 10.72 1.30 -24.96
N THR A 56 10.50 0.03 -25.33
CA THR A 56 9.39 -0.31 -26.23
C THR A 56 8.11 -0.04 -25.46
N LYS A 57 7.34 0.98 -25.87
CA LYS A 57 6.03 1.31 -25.26
C LYS A 57 5.05 0.13 -25.29
N ASN A 58 5.32 -0.88 -26.12
CA ASN A 58 4.65 -2.18 -26.13
C ASN A 58 5.67 -3.29 -25.83
N PRO A 59 5.56 -3.97 -24.68
CA PRO A 59 6.33 -5.19 -24.44
C PRO A 59 5.91 -6.29 -25.43
N HIS A 60 6.84 -7.18 -25.76
CA HIS A 60 6.57 -8.35 -26.60
C HIS A 60 5.37 -9.15 -26.04
N PRO A 61 4.46 -9.69 -26.87
CA PRO A 61 3.24 -10.35 -26.41
C PRO A 61 3.47 -11.45 -25.36
N GLU A 62 4.56 -12.22 -25.47
CA GLU A 62 4.94 -13.22 -24.47
C GLU A 62 5.32 -12.61 -23.11
N LEU A 63 6.03 -11.47 -23.10
CA LEU A 63 6.37 -10.76 -21.88
C LEU A 63 5.12 -10.20 -21.21
N ARG A 64 4.16 -9.70 -22.00
CA ARG A 64 2.86 -9.23 -21.50
C ARG A 64 2.07 -10.34 -20.82
N GLU A 65 2.04 -11.54 -21.39
CA GLU A 65 1.31 -12.66 -20.80
C GLU A 65 1.95 -13.12 -19.49
N ARG A 66 3.28 -13.26 -19.47
CA ARG A 66 4.03 -13.59 -18.24
C ARG A 66 3.80 -12.56 -17.13
N LEU A 67 3.73 -11.28 -17.45
CA LEU A 67 3.43 -10.22 -16.47
C LEU A 67 2.01 -10.37 -15.87
N LYS A 68 1.02 -10.77 -16.68
CA LYS A 68 -0.33 -11.04 -16.17
C LYS A 68 -0.35 -12.22 -15.22
N ASP A 69 0.38 -13.29 -15.52
CA ASP A 69 0.43 -14.47 -14.65
C ASP A 69 1.09 -14.15 -13.30
N VAL A 70 2.18 -13.37 -13.31
CA VAL A 70 2.81 -12.88 -12.08
C VAL A 70 1.85 -11.99 -11.28
N ALA A 71 1.15 -11.06 -11.94
CA ALA A 71 0.16 -10.22 -11.27
C ALA A 71 -0.99 -11.04 -10.67
N ARG A 72 -1.50 -12.04 -11.41
CA ARG A 72 -2.54 -12.95 -10.92
C ARG A 72 -2.05 -13.72 -9.69
N HIS A 73 -0.84 -14.26 -9.73
CA HIS A 73 -0.26 -14.96 -8.59
C HIS A 73 -0.13 -14.03 -7.38
N ALA A 74 0.37 -12.81 -7.56
CA ALA A 74 0.50 -11.83 -6.49
C ALA A 74 -0.85 -11.48 -5.84
N LEU A 75 -1.90 -11.27 -6.65
CA LEU A 75 -3.24 -11.01 -6.14
C LEU A 75 -3.80 -12.19 -5.34
N MET A 76 -3.62 -13.43 -5.83
CA MET A 76 -4.07 -14.63 -5.13
C MET A 76 -3.32 -14.83 -3.80
N THR A 77 -2.02 -14.52 -3.76
CA THR A 77 -1.24 -14.52 -2.51
C THR A 77 -1.75 -13.47 -1.54
N GLU A 78 -2.01 -12.23 -1.99
CA GLU A 78 -2.53 -11.17 -1.12
C GLU A 78 -3.91 -11.54 -0.54
N GLU A 79 -4.80 -12.11 -1.36
CA GLU A 79 -6.12 -12.55 -0.90
C GLU A 79 -6.02 -13.69 0.12
N HIS A 80 -5.14 -14.67 -0.10
CA HIS A 80 -4.90 -15.74 0.88
C HIS A 80 -4.38 -15.18 2.22
N ASN A 81 -3.44 -14.24 2.17
CA ASN A 81 -2.89 -13.60 3.36
C ASN A 81 -3.96 -12.82 4.14
N ILE A 82 -4.88 -12.14 3.43
CA ILE A 82 -6.00 -11.41 4.04
C ILE A 82 -6.94 -12.40 4.75
N GLN A 83 -7.27 -13.51 4.11
CA GLN A 83 -8.12 -14.55 4.70
C GLN A 83 -7.48 -15.17 5.94
N GLU A 84 -6.18 -15.48 5.89
CA GLU A 84 -5.43 -16.01 7.03
C GLU A 84 -5.46 -15.04 8.21
N MET A 85 -5.23 -13.75 7.97
CA MET A 85 -5.30 -12.73 9.01
C MET A 85 -6.70 -12.57 9.61
N GLY A 86 -7.74 -12.68 8.79
CA GLY A 86 -9.13 -12.70 9.25
C GLY A 86 -9.39 -13.85 10.22
N ALA A 87 -8.96 -15.07 9.86
CA ALA A 87 -9.14 -16.26 10.69
C ALA A 87 -8.42 -16.15 12.04
N LEU A 88 -7.19 -15.63 12.06
CA LEU A 88 -6.44 -15.40 13.30
C LEU A 88 -7.12 -14.36 14.20
N ALA A 89 -7.63 -13.28 13.61
CA ALA A 89 -8.34 -12.25 14.35
C ALA A 89 -9.67 -12.76 14.93
N ASP A 90 -10.39 -13.59 14.20
CA ASP A 90 -11.63 -14.20 14.68
C ASP A 90 -11.36 -15.24 15.76
N HIS A 91 -10.27 -16.01 15.67
CA HIS A 91 -9.82 -16.90 16.74
C HIS A 91 -9.55 -16.13 18.04
N VAL A 92 -8.76 -15.05 17.98
CA VAL A 92 -8.51 -14.19 19.16
C VAL A 92 -9.80 -13.61 19.72
N SER A 93 -10.71 -13.15 18.85
CA SER A 93 -12.01 -12.60 19.27
C SER A 93 -12.82 -13.64 20.03
N PHE A 94 -12.85 -14.89 19.54
CA PHE A 94 -13.49 -16.01 20.20
C PHE A 94 -12.90 -16.27 21.59
N LEU A 95 -11.57 -16.31 21.73
CA LEU A 95 -10.91 -16.52 23.02
C LEU A 95 -11.21 -15.42 24.04
N ILE A 96 -11.30 -14.16 23.59
CA ILE A 96 -11.70 -13.04 24.46
C ILE A 96 -13.12 -13.25 24.99
N MET A 97 -14.04 -13.73 24.14
CA MET A 97 -15.44 -13.94 24.50
C MET A 97 -15.66 -15.19 25.38
N SER A 98 -14.82 -16.22 25.26
CA SER A 98 -14.95 -17.48 26.02
C SER A 98 -14.35 -17.36 27.42
N THR A 99 -15.16 -17.14 28.45
CA THR A 99 -14.74 -16.72 29.81
C THR A 99 -13.81 -17.68 30.57
N ASP A 100 -13.65 -18.90 30.10
CA ASP A 100 -12.79 -19.94 30.69
C ASP A 100 -11.31 -19.85 30.27
N TYR A 101 -11.01 -19.09 29.20
CA TYR A 101 -9.63 -18.96 28.75
C TYR A 101 -8.84 -17.97 29.63
N PRO A 102 -7.62 -18.31 30.10
CA PRO A 102 -6.80 -17.41 30.91
C PRO A 102 -6.35 -16.17 30.13
N ALA A 103 -6.37 -15.01 30.77
CA ALA A 103 -5.97 -13.73 30.17
C ALA A 103 -4.56 -13.75 29.55
N VAL A 104 -3.62 -14.46 30.19
CA VAL A 104 -2.24 -14.56 29.73
C VAL A 104 -2.12 -15.30 28.40
N ASP A 105 -2.95 -16.33 28.20
CA ASP A 105 -2.95 -17.14 27.00
C ASP A 105 -3.59 -16.38 25.83
N ILE A 106 -4.64 -15.60 26.10
CA ILE A 106 -5.25 -14.72 25.09
C ILE A 106 -4.24 -13.68 24.60
N GLU A 107 -3.45 -13.09 25.51
CA GLU A 107 -2.42 -12.12 25.13
C GLU A 107 -1.27 -12.79 24.35
N ALA A 108 -0.96 -14.05 24.64
CA ALA A 108 -0.05 -14.84 23.82
C ALA A 108 -0.59 -15.04 22.40
N GLU A 109 -1.87 -15.39 22.25
CA GLU A 109 -2.51 -15.53 20.93
C GLU A 109 -2.62 -14.21 20.16
N ARG A 110 -2.90 -13.09 20.84
CA ARG A 110 -2.85 -11.74 20.23
C ARG A 110 -1.49 -11.42 19.65
N ARG A 111 -0.42 -11.73 20.38
CA ARG A 111 0.95 -11.52 19.93
C ARG A 111 1.32 -12.44 18.77
N LYS A 112 0.88 -13.70 18.77
CA LYS A 112 1.04 -14.61 17.61
C LYS A 112 0.36 -14.04 16.36
N ALA A 113 -0.88 -13.57 16.48
CA ALA A 113 -1.61 -12.95 15.38
C ALA A 113 -0.89 -11.69 14.85
N ARG A 114 -0.35 -10.86 15.76
CA ARG A 114 0.43 -9.67 15.37
C ARG A 114 1.72 -10.02 14.65
N ASN A 115 2.50 -10.97 15.17
CA ASN A 115 3.73 -11.43 14.53
C ASN A 115 3.44 -12.00 13.13
N ARG A 116 2.34 -12.75 12.99
CA ARG A 116 1.93 -13.26 11.70
C ARG A 116 1.53 -12.15 10.73
N CYS A 117 0.91 -11.07 11.22
CA CYS A 117 0.64 -9.89 10.40
C CYS A 117 1.92 -9.23 9.90
N GLU A 118 2.97 -9.19 10.72
CA GLU A 118 4.28 -8.65 10.34
C GLU A 118 4.97 -9.49 9.26
N GLU A 119 4.84 -10.81 9.32
CA GLU A 119 5.32 -11.72 8.27
C GLU A 119 4.53 -11.55 6.95
N LEU A 120 3.20 -11.46 7.04
CA LEU A 120 2.32 -11.40 5.86
C LEU A 120 2.27 -10.01 5.21
N PHE A 121 2.42 -8.94 6.01
CA PHE A 121 2.22 -7.55 5.62
C PHE A 121 3.22 -6.60 6.32
N PRO A 122 4.53 -6.71 6.05
CA PRO A 122 5.58 -5.98 6.78
C PRO A 122 5.39 -4.46 6.77
N ASP A 123 4.94 -3.89 5.65
CA ASP A 123 4.75 -2.43 5.52
C ASP A 123 3.41 -1.92 6.08
N ARG A 124 2.54 -2.83 6.57
CA ARG A 124 1.15 -2.52 6.95
C ARG A 124 0.78 -2.97 8.36
N VAL A 125 1.73 -3.39 9.19
CA VAL A 125 1.49 -3.86 10.58
C VAL A 125 0.73 -2.84 11.42
N TYR A 126 0.95 -1.54 11.18
CA TYR A 126 0.22 -0.48 11.88
C TYR A 126 -1.31 -0.57 11.68
N LEU A 127 -1.79 -1.12 10.55
CA LEU A 127 -3.23 -1.35 10.31
C LEU A 127 -3.79 -2.42 11.25
N PHE A 128 -2.99 -3.42 11.64
CA PHE A 128 -3.40 -4.45 12.60
C PHE A 128 -3.75 -3.80 13.94
N ASP A 129 -2.86 -2.96 14.46
CA ASP A 129 -3.06 -2.30 15.75
C ASP A 129 -4.28 -1.36 15.70
N MET A 130 -4.50 -0.65 14.59
CA MET A 130 -5.67 0.22 14.42
C MET A 130 -6.98 -0.55 14.31
N ILE A 131 -7.04 -1.62 13.51
CA ILE A 131 -8.27 -2.37 13.23
C ILE A 131 -8.54 -3.39 14.34
N TYR A 132 -7.64 -4.35 14.49
CA TYR A 132 -7.82 -5.46 15.41
C TYR A 132 -7.49 -5.09 16.84
N GLY A 133 -6.46 -4.26 17.08
CA GLY A 133 -6.14 -3.79 18.43
C GLY A 133 -7.31 -3.06 19.10
N SER A 134 -8.00 -2.18 18.36
CA SER A 134 -9.22 -1.50 18.82
C SER A 134 -10.38 -2.46 19.07
N ARG A 135 -10.62 -3.42 18.16
CA ARG A 135 -11.65 -4.47 18.31
C ARG A 135 -11.42 -5.29 19.56
N PHE A 136 -10.20 -5.80 19.76
CA PHE A 136 -9.85 -6.63 20.91
C PHE A 136 -9.97 -5.88 22.22
N ARG A 137 -9.56 -4.61 22.28
CA ARG A 137 -9.73 -3.78 23.48
C ARG A 137 -11.20 -3.68 23.87
N ARG A 138 -12.07 -3.37 22.90
CA ARG A 138 -13.52 -3.29 23.15
C ARG A 138 -14.10 -4.62 23.63
N LEU A 139 -13.72 -5.74 23.00
CA LEU A 139 -14.17 -7.06 23.42
C LEU A 139 -13.68 -7.38 24.84
N TRP A 140 -12.44 -7.01 25.17
CA TRP A 140 -11.88 -7.22 26.49
C TRP A 140 -12.67 -6.46 27.56
N GLU A 141 -12.96 -5.18 27.31
CA GLU A 141 -13.77 -4.35 28.21
C GLU A 141 -15.18 -4.92 28.42
N GLN A 142 -15.75 -5.58 27.40
CA GLN A 142 -17.11 -6.13 27.46
C GLN A 142 -17.21 -7.48 28.18
N PHE A 143 -16.24 -8.37 27.95
CA PHE A 143 -16.34 -9.77 28.41
C PHE A 143 -15.40 -10.10 29.56
N ARG A 144 -14.35 -9.31 29.77
CA ARG A 144 -13.25 -9.62 30.69
C ARG A 144 -12.95 -8.54 31.71
N ALA A 145 -13.48 -7.33 31.57
CA ALA A 145 -13.36 -6.32 32.62
C ALA A 145 -14.18 -6.74 33.85
N GLU A 146 -13.59 -6.54 35.03
CA GLU A 146 -14.33 -6.70 36.28
C GLU A 146 -15.51 -5.72 36.31
N PRO A 147 -16.67 -6.12 36.85
CA PRO A 147 -17.79 -5.20 37.02
C PRO A 147 -17.33 -4.04 37.90
N LYS A 148 -17.43 -2.82 37.37
CA LYS A 148 -17.21 -1.61 38.17
C LYS A 148 -18.30 -1.58 39.24
N MET A 149 -17.98 -2.04 40.45
CA MET A 149 -18.83 -1.80 41.62
C MET A 149 -18.91 -0.29 41.79
N THR A 150 -20.07 0.27 41.44
CA THR A 150 -20.41 1.69 41.55
C THR A 150 -21.52 1.82 42.57
#